data_AF-A0A8T6P0C5-F1
#
_entry.id   AF-A0A8T6P0C5-F1
#
_cell.length_a   1.000
_cell.length_b   1.000
_cell.length_c   1.000
_cell.angle_alpha   90.00
_cell.angle_beta   90.00
_cell.angle_gamma   90.00
#
_symmetry.space_group_name_H-M   'P 1'
#
loop_
_entity.id
_entity.type
_entity.pdbx_description
1 polymer ?
#
loop_
_entity_poly.entity_id
_entity_poly.type
_entity_poly.pdbx_seq_one_letter_code
_entity_poly.pdbx_strand_id
1 'polypeptide(L)'
;MFEVGEIYENRLGEYRVIDIDRRSDEMILRYLDTGERLETSVTLQRRIFRNITWQYEEEAKQRRREKERALRGHGDAFEGLDEDDFSMSIRGTSWRRRENLPGYVARELSFESSTIFSSWAIPYTPAAMIAPSDDAHIYFHLEVNEERVYYGLAMDPAGQRTVRAIRNSERVRQAILNAEDEYGARLIAVETLEDDRATYMDALAENAELWDPVQSAEMSLDERIAQVAEEDEDTTIYLLARMPREQAIELGEDVGTEIARMMATLLPVYNAIVLH
;
A
#
# COMPACT_ATOMS: atom_id res chain seq x y z
N MET A 1 -34.33 7.25 -3.88
CA MET A 1 -35.66 7.29 -4.52
C MET A 1 -35.42 7.28 -6.02
N PHE A 2 -36.27 6.64 -6.84
CA PHE A 2 -36.10 6.70 -8.29
C PHE A 2 -36.59 8.03 -8.85
N GLU A 3 -35.79 8.62 -9.73
CA GLU A 3 -36.04 9.90 -10.39
C GLU A 3 -35.96 9.74 -11.91
N VAL A 4 -36.86 10.41 -12.63
CA VAL A 4 -36.90 10.37 -14.09
C VAL A 4 -35.67 11.08 -14.64
N GLY A 5 -34.97 10.43 -15.57
CA GLY A 5 -33.72 10.93 -16.16
C GLY A 5 -32.46 10.36 -15.54
N GLU A 6 -32.53 9.88 -14.29
CA GLU A 6 -31.39 9.27 -13.59
C GLU A 6 -31.06 7.87 -14.09
N ILE A 7 -29.80 7.49 -13.92
CA ILE A 7 -29.24 6.19 -14.31
C ILE A 7 -29.06 5.32 -13.07
N TYR A 8 -29.45 4.06 -13.20
CA TYR A 8 -29.29 3.04 -12.17
C TYR A 8 -28.79 1.74 -12.82
N GLU A 9 -28.25 0.84 -12.01
CA GLU A 9 -27.74 -0.45 -12.48
C GLU A 9 -28.51 -1.60 -11.83
N ASN A 10 -28.76 -2.65 -12.60
CA ASN A 10 -29.20 -3.95 -12.09
C ASN A 10 -28.47 -5.08 -12.82
N ARG A 11 -28.83 -6.34 -12.53
CA ARG A 11 -28.17 -7.53 -13.11
C ARG A 11 -28.32 -7.68 -14.64
N LEU A 12 -29.20 -6.92 -15.28
CA LEU A 12 -29.40 -6.88 -16.74
C LEU A 12 -28.64 -5.72 -17.40
N GLY A 13 -28.02 -4.83 -16.62
CA GLY A 13 -27.22 -3.71 -17.08
C GLY A 13 -27.70 -2.36 -16.55
N GLU A 14 -27.05 -1.30 -17.01
CA GLU A 14 -27.41 0.08 -16.71
C GLU A 14 -28.70 0.48 -17.43
N TYR A 15 -29.59 1.17 -16.72
CA TYR A 15 -30.85 1.66 -17.25
C TYR A 15 -31.15 3.08 -16.80
N ARG A 16 -31.81 3.83 -17.66
CA ARG A 16 -32.36 5.14 -17.35
C ARG A 16 -33.85 5.03 -17.06
N VAL A 17 -34.32 5.72 -16.03
CA VAL A 17 -35.74 5.85 -15.76
C VAL A 17 -36.35 6.87 -16.73
N ILE A 18 -37.30 6.43 -17.55
CA ILE A 18 -37.93 7.25 -18.59
C ILE A 18 -39.22 7.88 -18.07
N ASP A 19 -39.99 7.13 -17.29
CA ASP A 19 -41.25 7.61 -16.72
C ASP A 19 -41.58 6.91 -15.40
N ILE A 20 -42.32 7.60 -14.53
CA ILE A 20 -42.82 7.08 -13.25
C ILE A 20 -44.24 7.60 -13.01
N ASP A 21 -45.24 6.71 -13.05
CA ASP A 21 -46.55 6.99 -12.49
C ASP A 21 -46.67 6.36 -11.09
N ARG A 22 -46.52 7.21 -10.07
CA ARG A 22 -46.61 6.79 -8.67
C ARG A 22 -48.05 6.47 -8.23
N ARG A 23 -49.07 6.90 -8.98
CA ARG A 23 -50.48 6.60 -8.66
C ARG A 23 -50.87 5.20 -9.09
N SER A 24 -50.38 4.74 -10.25
CA SER A 24 -50.59 3.37 -10.74
C SER A 24 -49.49 2.39 -10.33
N ASP A 25 -48.44 2.85 -9.64
CA ASP A 25 -47.23 2.08 -9.31
C ASP A 25 -46.45 1.63 -10.56
N GLU A 26 -46.55 2.36 -11.67
CA GLU A 26 -45.91 2.01 -12.94
C GLU A 26 -44.62 2.82 -13.17
N MET A 27 -43.67 2.20 -13.86
CA MET A 27 -42.38 2.77 -14.21
C MET A 27 -41.92 2.21 -15.56
N ILE A 28 -41.35 3.08 -16.38
CA ILE A 28 -40.75 2.69 -17.66
C ILE A 28 -39.25 2.90 -17.58
N LEU A 29 -38.49 1.83 -17.80
CA LEU A 29 -37.03 1.83 -17.88
C LEU A 29 -36.60 1.80 -19.35
N ARG A 30 -35.38 2.28 -19.63
CA ARG A 30 -34.67 1.98 -20.87
C ARG A 30 -33.24 1.54 -20.56
N TYR A 31 -32.84 0.35 -20.99
CA TYR A 31 -31.45 -0.11 -20.88
C TYR A 31 -30.53 0.66 -21.83
N LEU A 32 -29.35 1.04 -21.35
CA LEU A 32 -28.40 1.86 -22.11
C LEU A 32 -27.76 1.07 -23.26
N ASP A 33 -27.45 -0.20 -23.04
CA ASP A 33 -26.73 -1.04 -24.01
C ASP A 33 -27.63 -1.51 -25.16
N THR A 34 -28.84 -1.97 -24.84
CA THR A 34 -29.76 -2.55 -25.82
C THR A 34 -30.79 -1.54 -26.34
N GLY A 35 -31.00 -0.44 -25.61
CA GLY A 35 -32.10 0.50 -25.86
C GLY A 35 -33.50 -0.04 -25.55
N GLU A 36 -33.60 -1.30 -25.08
CA GLU A 36 -34.87 -1.96 -24.78
C GLU A 36 -35.60 -1.25 -23.65
N ARG A 37 -36.92 -1.16 -23.80
CA ARG A 37 -37.82 -0.59 -22.80
C ARG A 37 -38.46 -1.70 -21.98
N LEU A 38 -38.52 -1.50 -20.67
CA LEU A 38 -39.21 -2.40 -19.76
C LEU A 38 -40.24 -1.62 -18.96
N GLU A 39 -41.49 -2.06 -19.05
CA GLU A 39 -42.54 -1.63 -18.14
C GLU A 39 -42.47 -2.48 -16.87
N THR A 40 -42.47 -1.83 -15.72
CA THR A 40 -42.30 -2.47 -14.42
C THR A 40 -43.01 -1.67 -13.35
N SER A 41 -43.04 -2.18 -12.12
CA SER A 41 -43.59 -1.42 -11.00
C SER A 41 -42.53 -0.72 -10.17
N VAL A 42 -42.87 0.46 -9.63
CA VAL A 42 -41.96 1.20 -8.73
C VAL A 42 -41.64 0.35 -7.50
N THR A 43 -42.65 -0.35 -6.97
CA THR A 43 -42.49 -1.27 -5.84
C THR A 43 -41.53 -2.42 -6.14
N LEU A 44 -41.61 -3.03 -7.33
CA LEU A 44 -40.71 -4.12 -7.73
C LEU A 44 -39.27 -3.63 -7.85
N GLN A 45 -39.05 -2.49 -8.53
CA GLN A 45 -37.70 -1.93 -8.68
C GLN A 45 -37.09 -1.49 -7.36
N ARG A 46 -37.89 -0.94 -6.43
CA ARG A 46 -37.40 -0.61 -5.07
C ARG A 46 -36.94 -1.86 -4.33
N ARG A 47 -37.66 -2.97 -4.48
CA ARG A 47 -37.28 -4.25 -3.86
C ARG A 47 -36.01 -4.82 -4.50
N ILE A 48 -35.89 -4.77 -5.82
CA ILE A 48 -34.69 -5.22 -6.55
C ILE A 48 -33.49 -4.40 -6.10
N PHE A 49 -33.58 -3.07 -6.14
CA PHE A 49 -32.50 -2.18 -5.74
C PHE A 49 -32.07 -2.41 -4.29
N ARG A 50 -33.02 -2.49 -3.35
CA ARG A 50 -32.72 -2.78 -1.95
C ARG A 50 -32.01 -4.13 -1.77
N ASN A 51 -32.44 -5.16 -2.49
CA ASN A 51 -31.80 -6.48 -2.42
C ASN A 51 -30.37 -6.44 -2.98
N ILE A 52 -30.15 -5.72 -4.07
CA ILE A 52 -28.81 -5.52 -4.67
C ILE A 52 -27.90 -4.78 -3.70
N THR A 53 -28.36 -3.64 -3.14
CA THR A 53 -27.60 -2.88 -2.14
C THR A 53 -27.27 -3.74 -0.94
N TRP A 54 -28.24 -4.49 -0.40
CA TRP A 54 -28.01 -5.39 0.72
C TRP A 54 -27.00 -6.50 0.41
N GLN A 55 -27.04 -7.08 -0.81
CA GLN A 55 -26.06 -8.07 -1.24
C GLN A 55 -24.65 -7.47 -1.29
N TYR A 56 -24.48 -6.29 -1.89
CA TYR A 56 -23.19 -5.60 -1.90
C TYR A 56 -22.68 -5.28 -0.49
N GLU A 57 -23.56 -4.83 0.41
CA GLU A 57 -23.22 -4.57 1.81
C GLU A 57 -22.81 -5.86 2.54
N GLU A 58 -23.55 -6.95 2.39
CA GLU A 58 -23.21 -8.22 3.03
C GLU A 58 -21.92 -8.84 2.47
N GLU A 59 -21.70 -8.78 1.15
CA GLU A 59 -20.45 -9.20 0.55
C GLU A 59 -19.27 -8.34 1.04
N ALA A 60 -19.44 -7.02 1.14
CA ALA A 60 -18.42 -6.14 1.69
C ALA A 60 -18.11 -6.46 3.15
N LYS A 61 -19.14 -6.69 3.98
CA LYS A 61 -18.98 -7.13 5.38
C LYS A 61 -18.29 -8.49 5.46
N GLN A 62 -18.64 -9.42 4.59
CA GLN A 62 -18.05 -10.75 4.58
C GLN A 62 -16.58 -10.69 4.19
N ARG A 63 -16.22 -9.96 3.12
CA ARG A 63 -14.82 -9.70 2.72
C ARG A 63 -14.04 -9.04 3.85
N ARG A 64 -14.63 -8.06 4.53
CA ARG A 64 -14.01 -7.40 5.69
C ARG A 64 -13.76 -8.38 6.84
N ARG A 65 -14.75 -9.20 7.21
CA ARG A 65 -14.61 -10.23 8.25
C ARG A 65 -13.56 -11.27 7.90
N GLU A 66 -13.46 -11.65 6.63
CA GLU A 66 -12.43 -12.57 6.15
C GLU A 66 -11.02 -11.98 6.29
N LYS A 67 -10.83 -10.71 5.92
CA LYS A 67 -9.59 -9.97 6.18
C LYS A 67 -9.28 -9.89 7.68
N GLU A 68 -10.25 -9.48 8.50
CA GLU A 68 -10.08 -9.42 9.97
C GLU A 68 -9.66 -10.78 10.55
N ARG A 69 -10.20 -11.89 10.04
CA ARG A 69 -9.80 -13.24 10.46
C ARG A 69 -8.39 -13.60 10.01
N ALA A 70 -8.03 -13.29 8.77
CA ALA A 70 -6.69 -13.55 8.22
C ALA A 70 -5.61 -12.74 8.96
N LEU A 71 -5.97 -11.54 9.40
CA LEU A 71 -5.08 -10.59 10.05
C LEU A 71 -5.09 -10.67 11.57
N ARG A 72 -5.81 -11.63 12.16
CA ARG A 72 -5.84 -11.80 13.62
C ARG A 72 -4.44 -11.99 14.17
N GLY A 73 -4.11 -11.27 15.24
CA GLY A 73 -2.78 -11.31 15.86
C GLY A 73 -1.73 -10.41 15.20
N HIS A 74 -2.05 -9.68 14.13
CA HIS A 74 -1.11 -8.73 13.53
C HIS A 74 -1.22 -7.37 14.21
N GLY A 75 -0.14 -6.93 14.84
CA GLY A 75 -0.11 -5.64 15.54
C GLY A 75 -1.01 -5.54 16.77
N ASP A 76 -1.60 -6.64 17.24
CA ASP A 76 -2.53 -6.65 18.37
C ASP A 76 -1.84 -6.32 19.72
N ALA A 77 -0.51 -6.44 19.78
CA ALA A 77 0.30 -6.14 20.96
C ALA A 77 1.18 -4.89 20.77
N PHE A 78 1.00 -4.15 19.67
CA PHE A 78 1.82 -2.97 19.39
C PHE A 78 1.38 -1.78 20.25
N GLU A 79 2.24 -1.37 21.17
CA GLU A 79 2.00 -0.24 22.10
C GLU A 79 2.93 0.97 21.82
N GLY A 80 3.64 0.95 20.68
CA GLY A 80 4.69 1.91 20.34
C GLY A 80 6.10 1.30 20.37
N LEU A 81 7.09 2.14 20.06
CA LEU A 81 8.51 1.81 20.17
C LEU A 81 9.06 2.37 21.48
N ASP A 82 9.94 1.61 22.14
CA ASP A 82 10.64 2.05 23.34
C ASP A 82 12.12 2.36 23.09
N GLU A 83 12.84 2.81 24.11
CA GLU A 83 14.27 3.14 23.99
C GLU A 83 15.15 1.93 23.63
N ASP A 84 14.77 0.73 24.08
CA ASP A 84 15.55 -0.50 23.91
C ASP A 84 15.38 -1.09 22.50
N ASP A 85 14.29 -0.72 21.80
CA ASP A 85 14.06 -1.06 20.40
C ASP A 85 15.07 -0.39 19.44
N PHE A 86 15.69 0.74 19.83
CA PHE A 86 16.68 1.48 19.04
C PHE A 86 18.09 0.93 19.25
N SER A 87 18.38 -0.19 18.58
CA SER A 87 19.64 -0.92 18.68
C SER A 87 20.03 -1.55 17.35
N MET A 88 21.35 -1.62 17.07
CA MET A 88 21.87 -2.43 15.97
C MET A 88 21.76 -3.94 16.24
N SER A 89 21.42 -4.34 17.48
CA SER A 89 21.29 -5.75 17.85
C SER A 89 19.84 -6.23 17.77
N ILE A 90 19.65 -7.45 17.25
CA ILE A 90 18.37 -8.15 17.31
C ILE A 90 18.02 -8.71 18.70
N ARG A 91 18.95 -8.69 19.65
CA ARG A 91 18.74 -9.26 20.99
C ARG A 91 17.91 -8.30 21.82
N GLY A 92 16.80 -8.79 22.37
CA GLY A 92 15.93 -8.01 23.24
C GLY A 92 14.83 -7.24 22.49
N THR A 93 14.98 -6.98 21.19
CA THR A 93 13.97 -6.27 20.39
C THR A 93 12.71 -7.11 20.23
N SER A 94 11.55 -6.60 20.65
CA SER A 94 10.25 -7.23 20.38
C SER A 94 9.52 -6.62 19.20
N TRP A 95 9.84 -5.38 18.80
CA TRP A 95 9.09 -4.65 17.78
C TRP A 95 8.95 -5.39 16.45
N ARG A 96 9.93 -6.23 16.06
CA ARG A 96 9.95 -6.98 14.77
C ARG A 96 9.00 -8.16 14.70
N ARG A 97 8.38 -8.55 15.82
CA ARG A 97 7.44 -9.67 15.84
C ARG A 97 6.16 -9.30 15.11
N ARG A 98 5.48 -10.32 14.59
CA ARG A 98 4.21 -10.17 13.86
C ARG A 98 3.11 -9.52 14.70
N GLU A 99 3.14 -9.70 16.02
CA GLU A 99 2.18 -9.10 16.94
C GLU A 99 2.43 -7.60 17.18
N ASN A 100 3.56 -7.06 16.69
CA ASN A 100 4.03 -5.70 16.93
C ASN A 100 4.04 -4.86 15.64
N LEU A 101 4.95 -3.88 15.53
CA LEU A 101 4.93 -2.82 14.53
C LEU A 101 4.77 -3.33 13.08
N PRO A 102 5.57 -4.28 12.56
CA PRO A 102 5.42 -4.74 11.18
C PRO A 102 4.06 -5.38 10.90
N GLY A 103 3.50 -6.09 11.88
CA GLY A 103 2.17 -6.68 11.73
C GLY A 103 1.08 -5.62 11.78
N TYR A 104 1.21 -4.61 12.64
CA TYR A 104 0.30 -3.47 12.65
C TYR A 104 0.25 -2.83 11.26
N VAL A 105 1.41 -2.52 10.69
CA VAL A 105 1.51 -1.92 9.35
C VAL A 105 0.97 -2.85 8.26
N ALA A 106 1.29 -4.15 8.31
CA ALA A 106 0.74 -5.14 7.38
C ALA A 106 -0.80 -5.20 7.42
N ARG A 107 -1.38 -5.09 8.61
CA ARG A 107 -2.84 -5.06 8.81
C ARG A 107 -3.45 -3.83 8.15
N GLU A 108 -2.89 -2.64 8.41
CA GLU A 108 -3.38 -1.39 7.81
C GLU A 108 -3.29 -1.41 6.28
N LEU A 109 -2.14 -1.83 5.72
CA LEU A 109 -1.96 -1.96 4.26
C LEU A 109 -2.93 -2.97 3.62
N SER A 110 -3.28 -4.03 4.36
CA SER A 110 -4.26 -5.01 3.91
C SER A 110 -5.68 -4.47 3.88
N PHE A 111 -6.00 -3.48 4.71
CA PHE A 111 -7.30 -2.78 4.66
C PHE A 111 -7.35 -1.75 3.54
N GLU A 112 -6.24 -1.07 3.25
CA GLU A 112 -6.11 -0.08 2.18
C GLU A 112 -6.00 -0.68 0.76
N SER A 113 -5.79 -1.99 0.64
CA SER A 113 -5.59 -2.65 -0.66
C SER A 113 -6.47 -3.90 -0.83
N SER A 114 -6.49 -4.47 -2.04
CA SER A 114 -7.08 -5.79 -2.29
C SER A 114 -6.18 -6.95 -1.86
N THR A 115 -4.93 -6.66 -1.52
CA THR A 115 -3.89 -7.64 -1.19
C THR A 115 -3.87 -7.87 0.31
N ILE A 116 -3.66 -9.13 0.74
CA ILE A 116 -3.42 -9.45 2.15
C ILE A 116 -1.91 -9.48 2.35
N PHE A 117 -1.42 -8.56 3.16
CA PHE A 117 -0.03 -8.49 3.59
C PHE A 117 0.15 -9.22 4.92
N SER A 118 1.32 -9.82 5.08
CA SER A 118 1.84 -10.36 6.33
C SER A 118 3.23 -9.77 6.56
N SER A 119 3.80 -10.00 7.74
CA SER A 119 5.10 -9.47 8.12
C SER A 119 6.05 -10.56 8.61
N TRP A 120 7.33 -10.43 8.30
CA TRP A 120 8.38 -11.34 8.74
C TRP A 120 9.60 -10.54 9.22
N ALA A 121 10.16 -10.95 10.36
CA ALA A 121 11.46 -10.43 10.77
C ALA A 121 12.53 -10.90 9.79
N ILE A 122 13.40 -9.99 9.35
CA ILE A 122 14.55 -10.36 8.55
C ILE A 122 15.59 -10.99 9.50
N PRO A 123 16.13 -12.19 9.17
CA PRO A 123 17.08 -12.88 10.05
C PRO A 123 18.31 -12.01 10.34
N TYR A 124 18.80 -12.08 11.58
CA TYR A 124 20.04 -11.43 12.06
C TYR A 124 20.09 -9.91 12.00
N THR A 125 19.05 -9.25 11.52
CA THR A 125 19.03 -7.81 11.27
C THR A 125 17.91 -7.12 12.03
N PRO A 126 18.08 -5.85 12.46
CA PRO A 126 17.01 -5.08 13.08
C PRO A 126 16.02 -4.57 12.03
N ALA A 127 15.56 -5.47 11.15
CA ALA A 127 14.64 -5.16 10.07
C ALA A 127 13.50 -6.20 9.97
N ALA A 128 12.42 -5.78 9.32
CA ALA A 128 11.26 -6.60 9.00
C ALA A 128 10.78 -6.28 7.58
N MET A 129 10.26 -7.29 6.91
CA MET A 129 9.61 -7.17 5.62
C MET A 129 8.10 -7.35 5.77
N ILE A 130 7.35 -6.65 4.92
CA ILE A 130 5.89 -6.73 4.82
C ILE A 130 5.53 -6.99 3.36
N ALA A 131 4.92 -8.15 3.10
CA ALA A 131 4.62 -8.65 1.77
C ALA A 131 3.50 -9.71 1.81
N PRO A 132 2.97 -10.16 0.66
CA PRO A 132 2.05 -11.30 0.61
C PRO A 132 2.71 -12.64 0.97
N SER A 133 4.02 -12.77 0.73
CA SER A 133 4.84 -13.95 1.02
C SER A 133 6.27 -13.55 1.41
N ASP A 134 7.02 -14.44 2.06
CA ASP A 134 8.39 -14.23 2.56
C ASP A 134 9.50 -14.42 1.49
N ASP A 135 9.10 -14.86 0.29
CA ASP A 135 9.92 -14.95 -0.92
C ASP A 135 9.67 -13.79 -1.90
N ALA A 136 8.94 -12.75 -1.48
CA ALA A 136 8.62 -11.63 -2.35
C ALA A 136 9.87 -10.79 -2.71
N HIS A 137 10.07 -10.57 -4.00
CA HIS A 137 11.09 -9.68 -4.57
C HIS A 137 10.77 -8.18 -4.40
N ILE A 138 9.54 -7.87 -3.97
CA ILE A 138 9.10 -6.51 -3.70
C ILE A 138 8.32 -6.55 -2.41
N TYR A 139 8.78 -5.77 -1.43
CA TYR A 139 8.23 -5.78 -0.10
C TYR A 139 8.34 -4.40 0.53
N PHE A 140 7.41 -4.10 1.43
CA PHE A 140 7.55 -2.95 2.28
C PHE A 140 8.58 -3.26 3.36
N HIS A 141 9.55 -2.38 3.52
CA HIS A 141 10.69 -2.52 4.43
C HIS A 141 10.48 -1.68 5.68
N LEU A 142 10.85 -2.23 6.84
CA LEU A 142 10.90 -1.51 8.10
C LEU A 142 12.17 -1.87 8.85
N GLU A 143 12.94 -0.88 9.26
CA GLU A 143 14.21 -1.07 9.95
C GLU A 143 14.40 -0.02 11.03
N VAL A 144 14.98 -0.42 12.15
CA VAL A 144 15.24 0.47 13.30
C VAL A 144 16.71 0.36 13.66
N ASN A 145 17.38 1.50 13.82
CA ASN A 145 18.75 1.55 14.35
C ASN A 145 18.79 2.40 15.63
N GLU A 146 19.98 2.79 16.08
CA GLU A 146 20.15 3.57 17.32
C GLU A 146 19.55 4.99 17.26
N GLU A 147 19.36 5.54 16.06
CA GLU A 147 18.96 6.94 15.84
C GLU A 147 17.60 7.12 15.16
N ARG A 148 17.15 6.15 14.37
CA ARG A 148 16.06 6.34 13.40
C ARG A 148 15.29 5.05 13.11
N VAL A 149 14.07 5.25 12.64
CA VAL A 149 13.26 4.25 11.93
C VAL A 149 13.32 4.56 10.43
N TYR A 150 13.64 3.57 9.61
CA TYR A 150 13.60 3.61 8.15
C TYR A 150 12.46 2.74 7.67
N TYR A 151 11.68 3.26 6.73
CA TYR A 151 10.49 2.56 6.28
C TYR A 151 10.11 2.99 4.86
N GLY A 152 9.56 2.05 4.09
CA GLY A 152 9.12 2.33 2.72
C GLY A 152 9.10 1.07 1.88
N LEU A 153 9.53 1.16 0.62
CA LEU A 153 9.45 0.06 -0.34
C LEU A 153 10.85 -0.39 -0.78
N ALA A 154 11.10 -1.70 -0.73
CA ALA A 154 12.28 -2.36 -1.25
C ALA A 154 11.93 -3.20 -2.49
N MET A 155 12.81 -3.20 -3.48
CA MET A 155 12.58 -3.80 -4.80
C MET A 155 13.86 -4.54 -5.25
N ASP A 156 13.89 -5.85 -4.97
CA ASP A 156 15.06 -6.75 -4.98
C ASP A 156 14.84 -8.02 -5.84
N PRO A 157 15.62 -8.26 -6.90
CA PRO A 157 16.20 -7.30 -7.82
C PRO A 157 15.12 -6.93 -8.86
N ALA A 158 14.84 -5.64 -9.00
CA ALA A 158 13.79 -5.16 -9.90
C ALA A 158 14.23 -4.00 -10.80
N GLY A 159 15.51 -3.62 -10.79
CA GLY A 159 16.12 -2.49 -11.53
C GLY A 159 15.31 -1.97 -12.72
N GLN A 160 15.40 -2.67 -13.85
CA GLN A 160 14.75 -2.26 -15.09
C GLN A 160 13.22 -2.30 -15.04
N ARG A 161 12.62 -3.24 -14.28
CA ARG A 161 11.15 -3.33 -14.13
C ARG A 161 10.61 -2.14 -13.36
N THR A 162 11.25 -1.78 -12.26
CA THR A 162 10.96 -0.60 -11.45
C THR A 162 11.10 0.67 -12.28
N VAL A 163 12.25 0.87 -12.93
CA VAL A 163 12.49 2.03 -13.80
C VAL A 163 11.42 2.13 -14.89
N ARG A 164 11.06 1.01 -15.51
CA ARG A 164 10.01 0.97 -16.54
C ARG A 164 8.64 1.32 -15.98
N ALA A 165 8.27 0.80 -14.81
CA ALA A 165 7.00 1.12 -14.17
C ALA A 165 6.88 2.61 -13.84
N ILE A 166 7.96 3.20 -13.32
CA ILE A 166 8.01 4.63 -12.99
C ILE A 166 7.93 5.50 -14.25
N ARG A 167 8.70 5.18 -15.30
CA ARG A 167 8.70 5.97 -16.54
C ARG A 167 7.35 5.98 -17.28
N ASN A 168 6.61 4.88 -17.22
CA ASN A 168 5.41 4.70 -18.06
C ASN A 168 4.08 5.01 -17.35
N SER A 169 4.10 5.37 -16.07
CA SER A 169 2.88 5.58 -15.29
C SER A 169 2.93 6.88 -14.50
N GLU A 170 2.13 7.86 -14.94
CA GLU A 170 1.97 9.13 -14.22
C GLU A 170 1.47 8.92 -12.79
N ARG A 171 0.60 7.91 -12.59
CA ARG A 171 0.12 7.54 -11.26
C ARG A 171 1.26 7.06 -10.35
N VAL A 172 2.22 6.31 -10.89
CA VAL A 172 3.39 5.85 -10.13
C VAL A 172 4.31 7.02 -9.81
N ARG A 173 4.57 7.91 -10.78
CA ARG A 173 5.38 9.11 -10.56
C ARG A 173 4.79 10.01 -9.49
N GLN A 174 3.49 10.28 -9.56
CA GLN A 174 2.81 11.10 -8.56
C GLN A 174 2.82 10.47 -7.17
N ALA A 175 2.70 9.14 -7.08
CA ALA A 175 2.82 8.43 -5.80
C ALA A 175 4.19 8.61 -5.15
N ILE A 176 5.27 8.55 -5.97
CA ILE A 176 6.63 8.83 -5.49
C ILE A 176 6.73 10.28 -5.01
N LEU A 177 6.37 11.25 -5.85
CA LEU A 177 6.45 12.67 -5.50
C LEU A 177 5.66 13.00 -4.23
N ASN A 178 4.46 12.46 -4.07
CA ASN A 178 3.67 12.64 -2.84
C ASN A 178 4.41 12.08 -1.62
N ALA A 179 5.02 10.90 -1.73
CA ALA A 179 5.81 10.33 -0.64
C ALA A 179 7.06 11.18 -0.32
N GLU A 180 7.70 11.75 -1.34
CA GLU A 180 8.87 12.63 -1.18
C GLU A 180 8.50 13.97 -0.50
N ASP A 181 7.36 14.56 -0.89
CA ASP A 181 6.88 15.86 -0.40
C ASP A 181 6.28 15.77 1.02
N GLU A 182 5.45 14.75 1.28
CA GLU A 182 4.70 14.62 2.52
C GLU A 182 5.51 13.93 3.63
N TYR A 183 6.31 12.91 3.28
CA TYR A 183 7.02 12.06 4.24
C TYR A 183 8.54 12.15 4.13
N GLY A 184 9.07 12.96 3.20
CA GLY A 184 10.51 13.06 2.97
C GLY A 184 11.13 11.76 2.45
N ALA A 185 10.34 10.90 1.79
CA ALA A 185 10.84 9.68 1.17
C ALA A 185 11.86 9.99 0.08
N ARG A 186 12.79 9.09 -0.22
CA ARG A 186 13.77 9.24 -1.32
C ARG A 186 13.95 7.92 -2.06
N LEU A 187 14.23 8.00 -3.36
CA LEU A 187 14.55 6.87 -4.23
C LEU A 187 16.07 6.68 -4.30
N ILE A 188 16.57 5.48 -3.98
CA ILE A 188 18.00 5.15 -3.90
C ILE A 188 18.23 3.75 -4.47
N ALA A 189 19.37 3.57 -5.11
CA ALA A 189 19.89 2.28 -5.52
C ALA A 189 20.98 1.81 -4.55
N VAL A 190 20.99 0.51 -4.29
CA VAL A 190 21.92 -0.13 -3.37
C VAL A 190 22.44 -1.40 -4.03
N GLU A 191 23.75 -1.48 -4.27
CA GLU A 191 24.39 -2.72 -4.68
C GLU A 191 24.27 -3.75 -3.54
N THR A 192 23.70 -4.91 -3.86
CA THR A 192 23.57 -6.02 -2.91
C THR A 192 24.85 -6.86 -2.96
N LEU A 193 25.59 -6.96 -1.85
CA LEU A 193 26.76 -7.85 -1.81
C LEU A 193 26.33 -9.31 -1.93
N GLU A 194 27.11 -10.09 -2.68
CA GLU A 194 26.93 -11.53 -2.84
C GLU A 194 26.85 -12.21 -1.45
N ASP A 195 25.70 -12.82 -1.18
CA ASP A 195 25.46 -13.92 -0.23
C ASP A 195 24.75 -13.64 1.12
N ASP A 196 24.12 -12.49 1.32
CA ASP A 196 23.05 -12.36 2.33
C ASP A 196 22.13 -11.18 1.99
N ARG A 197 20.86 -11.21 2.41
CA ARG A 197 19.92 -10.08 2.27
C ARG A 197 20.48 -8.87 3.03
N ALA A 198 21.37 -8.11 2.39
CA ALA A 198 21.99 -6.93 2.94
C ALA A 198 20.90 -5.99 3.43
N THR A 199 20.98 -5.56 4.68
CA THR A 199 20.05 -4.54 5.14
C THR A 199 20.31 -3.25 4.41
N TYR A 200 19.29 -2.42 4.35
CA TYR A 200 19.43 -1.06 3.86
C TYR A 200 20.53 -0.28 4.63
N MET A 201 20.80 -0.62 5.90
CA MET A 201 21.90 -0.05 6.68
C MET A 201 23.29 -0.61 6.35
N ASP A 202 23.43 -1.92 6.10
CA ASP A 202 24.71 -2.50 5.65
C ASP A 202 25.15 -1.87 4.33
N ALA A 203 24.17 -1.66 3.45
CA ALA A 203 24.34 -0.96 2.19
C ALA A 203 24.75 0.51 2.32
N LEU A 204 24.12 1.26 3.24
CA LEU A 204 24.49 2.64 3.51
C LEU A 204 25.90 2.80 4.08
N ALA A 205 26.33 1.86 4.92
CA ALA A 205 27.63 1.92 5.57
C ALA A 205 28.79 1.71 4.58
N GLU A 206 28.56 0.96 3.51
CA GLU A 206 29.57 0.61 2.52
C GLU A 206 29.50 1.46 1.24
N ASN A 207 28.30 1.92 0.83
CA ASN A 207 28.06 2.72 -0.38
C ASN A 207 27.34 4.04 -0.05
N ALA A 208 27.90 4.82 0.89
CA ALA A 208 27.37 6.10 1.35
C ALA A 208 27.25 7.19 0.25
N GLU A 209 27.75 6.97 -0.97
CA GLU A 209 27.77 7.95 -2.07
C GLU A 209 26.38 8.19 -2.70
N LEU A 210 25.47 7.20 -2.70
CA LEU A 210 24.14 7.33 -3.32
C LEU A 210 23.08 7.97 -2.40
N TRP A 211 23.38 8.07 -1.10
CA TRP A 211 22.57 8.79 -0.12
C TRP A 211 23.34 9.99 0.40
N ASP A 212 23.72 10.93 -0.48
CA ASP A 212 23.80 12.31 -0.03
C ASP A 212 22.37 12.89 -0.07
N PRO A 213 21.72 13.10 1.09
CA PRO A 213 20.37 13.66 1.14
C PRO A 213 20.29 15.04 0.50
N VAL A 214 21.39 15.78 0.46
CA VAL A 214 21.49 17.09 -0.16
C VAL A 214 21.51 16.92 -1.68
N GLN A 215 22.39 16.07 -2.19
CA GLN A 215 22.49 15.81 -3.63
C GLN A 215 21.20 15.20 -4.19
N SER A 216 20.63 14.21 -3.52
CA SER A 216 19.38 13.56 -3.93
C SER A 216 18.20 14.54 -3.90
N ALA A 217 18.15 15.46 -2.94
CA ALA A 217 17.10 16.48 -2.85
C ALA A 217 17.22 17.57 -3.93
N GLU A 218 18.43 17.81 -4.45
CA GLU A 218 18.66 18.77 -5.55
C GLU A 218 18.32 18.19 -6.92
N MET A 219 18.30 16.86 -7.05
CA MET A 219 17.93 16.17 -8.28
C MET A 219 16.41 16.20 -8.52
N SER A 220 16.01 16.19 -9.79
CA SER A 220 14.67 15.85 -10.21
C SER A 220 14.43 14.33 -10.12
N LEU A 221 13.17 13.92 -10.08
CA LEU A 221 12.81 12.50 -10.13
C LEU A 221 13.35 11.83 -11.41
N ASP A 222 13.39 12.53 -12.54
CA ASP A 222 13.92 11.97 -13.80
C ASP A 222 15.43 11.74 -13.76
N GLU A 223 16.18 12.63 -13.10
CA GLU A 223 17.63 12.43 -12.88
C GLU A 223 17.89 11.25 -11.96
N ARG A 224 17.12 11.10 -10.86
CA ARG A 224 17.22 9.93 -9.97
C ARG A 224 16.89 8.62 -10.70
N ILE A 225 15.83 8.62 -11.51
CA ILE A 225 15.47 7.44 -12.33
C ILE A 225 16.56 7.12 -13.34
N ALA A 226 17.21 8.13 -13.94
CA ALA A 226 18.31 7.91 -14.87
C ALA A 226 19.49 7.24 -14.17
N GLN A 227 19.88 7.72 -12.99
CA GLN A 227 20.95 7.14 -12.19
C GLN A 227 20.64 5.69 -11.79
N VAL A 228 19.45 5.42 -11.26
CA VAL A 228 19.02 4.06 -10.90
C VAL A 228 18.95 3.12 -12.12
N ALA A 229 18.74 3.66 -13.33
CA ALA A 229 18.72 2.87 -14.55
C ALA A 229 20.12 2.51 -15.10
N GLU A 230 21.17 3.13 -14.58
CA GLU A 230 22.57 2.83 -14.92
C GLU A 230 23.15 1.68 -14.06
N GLU A 231 22.46 1.32 -12.97
CA GLU A 231 22.85 0.27 -12.02
C GLU A 231 22.58 -1.15 -12.55
N ASP A 232 23.34 -2.13 -12.03
CA ASP A 232 23.27 -3.54 -12.46
C ASP A 232 21.91 -4.19 -12.09
N GLU A 233 21.56 -5.28 -12.78
CA GLU A 233 20.36 -6.09 -12.52
C GLU A 233 20.31 -6.65 -11.08
N ASP A 234 21.46 -6.76 -10.42
CA ASP A 234 21.61 -7.23 -9.04
C ASP A 234 21.48 -6.12 -7.98
N THR A 235 21.02 -4.94 -8.37
CA THR A 235 20.84 -3.78 -7.48
C THR A 235 19.45 -3.75 -6.87
N THR A 236 19.39 -3.64 -5.54
CA THR A 236 18.14 -3.38 -4.84
C THR A 236 17.81 -1.89 -4.89
N ILE A 237 16.58 -1.57 -5.31
CA ILE A 237 16.09 -0.19 -5.29
C ILE A 237 15.22 0.00 -4.05
N TYR A 238 15.47 1.09 -3.34
CA TYR A 238 14.74 1.52 -2.15
C TYR A 238 14.01 2.83 -2.41
N LEU A 239 12.78 2.93 -1.89
CA LEU A 239 12.04 4.18 -1.74
C LEU A 239 11.66 4.33 -0.27
N LEU A 240 12.48 5.05 0.50
CA LEU A 240 12.42 5.06 1.96
C LEU A 240 12.24 6.47 2.52
N ALA A 241 11.41 6.58 3.55
CA ALA A 241 11.40 7.70 4.49
C ALA A 241 12.17 7.31 5.75
N ARG A 242 12.40 8.31 6.60
CA ARG A 242 13.08 8.14 7.88
C ARG A 242 12.42 8.99 8.95
N MET A 243 12.32 8.45 10.15
CA MET A 243 11.80 9.14 11.33
C MET A 243 12.85 9.10 12.44
N PRO A 244 13.22 10.25 13.05
CA PRO A 244 14.09 10.29 14.22
C PRO A 244 13.53 9.48 15.39
N ARG A 245 14.43 8.88 16.18
CA ARG A 245 14.10 8.11 17.38
C ARG A 245 13.17 8.85 18.31
N GLU A 246 13.48 10.11 18.62
CA GLU A 246 12.71 10.90 19.58
C GLU A 246 11.27 11.08 19.10
N GLN A 247 11.09 11.35 17.80
CA GLN A 247 9.78 11.48 17.18
C GLN A 247 9.02 10.15 17.20
N ALA A 248 9.69 9.04 16.89
CA ALA A 248 9.07 7.71 16.87
C ALA A 248 8.59 7.28 18.27
N ILE A 249 9.38 7.57 19.32
CA ILE A 249 8.98 7.31 20.71
C ILE A 249 7.85 8.25 21.14
N GLU A 250 7.90 9.54 20.77
CA GLU A 250 6.85 10.52 21.11
C GLU A 250 5.49 10.16 20.51
N LEU A 251 5.47 9.60 19.30
CA LEU A 251 4.24 9.14 18.64
C LEU A 251 3.60 7.92 19.32
N GLY A 252 4.36 7.13 20.10
CA GLY A 252 3.84 5.92 20.74
C GLY A 252 3.17 4.97 19.74
N GLU A 253 1.92 4.56 20.00
CA GLU A 253 1.13 3.70 19.11
C GLU A 253 0.91 4.31 17.71
N ASP A 254 0.84 5.63 17.59
CA ASP A 254 0.54 6.32 16.33
C ASP A 254 1.67 6.21 15.30
N VAL A 255 2.89 5.82 15.72
CA VAL A 255 4.02 5.60 14.80
C VAL A 255 3.68 4.54 13.74
N GLY A 256 2.93 3.50 14.12
CA GLY A 256 2.49 2.46 13.19
C GLY A 256 1.51 3.01 12.15
N THR A 257 0.63 3.92 12.56
CA THR A 257 -0.33 4.59 11.64
C THR A 257 0.42 5.47 10.65
N GLU A 258 1.39 6.26 11.12
CA GLU A 258 2.17 7.16 10.27
C GLU A 258 2.98 6.40 9.21
N ILE A 259 3.66 5.32 9.63
CA ILE A 259 4.41 4.45 8.72
C ILE A 259 3.46 3.80 7.70
N ALA A 260 2.29 3.31 8.14
CA ALA A 260 1.31 2.70 7.24
C ALA A 260 0.76 3.68 6.20
N ARG A 261 0.52 4.95 6.56
CA ARG A 261 0.07 5.98 5.61
C ARG A 261 1.10 6.28 4.53
N MET A 262 2.36 6.42 4.93
CA MET A 262 3.46 6.58 3.97
C MET A 262 3.52 5.38 3.02
N MET A 263 3.51 4.15 3.55
CA MET A 263 3.55 2.95 2.72
C MET A 263 2.31 2.79 1.82
N ALA A 264 1.14 3.19 2.30
CA ALA A 264 -0.09 3.20 1.51
C ALA A 264 0.02 4.16 0.31
N THR A 265 0.71 5.29 0.46
CA THR A 265 1.02 6.21 -0.64
C THR A 265 1.86 5.54 -1.73
N LEU A 266 2.66 4.52 -1.37
CA LEU A 266 3.48 3.75 -2.30
C LEU A 266 2.80 2.50 -2.89
N LEU A 267 1.56 2.17 -2.50
CA LEU A 267 0.80 1.07 -3.10
C LEU A 267 0.67 1.14 -4.64
N PRO A 268 0.51 2.32 -5.28
CA PRO A 268 0.53 2.41 -6.74
C PRO A 268 1.85 1.95 -7.36
N VAL A 269 2.98 2.23 -6.70
CA VAL A 269 4.31 1.76 -7.11
C VAL A 269 4.39 0.25 -6.96
N TYR A 270 4.05 -0.27 -5.78
CA TYR A 270 4.01 -1.71 -5.49
C TYR A 270 3.20 -2.49 -6.53
N ASN A 271 1.95 -2.06 -6.77
CA ASN A 271 1.04 -2.74 -7.69
C ASN A 271 1.51 -2.67 -9.15
N ALA A 272 2.13 -1.56 -9.57
CA ALA A 272 2.63 -1.42 -10.93
C ALA A 272 3.78 -2.39 -11.24
N ILE A 273 4.58 -2.76 -10.23
CA ILE A 273 5.70 -3.67 -10.43
C ILE A 273 5.28 -5.13 -10.21
N VAL A 274 4.39 -5.43 -9.26
CA VAL A 274 3.92 -6.81 -9.04
C VAL A 274 3.05 -7.34 -10.20
N LEU A 275 2.35 -6.46 -10.92
CA LEU A 275 1.48 -6.84 -12.05
C LEU A 275 2.22 -6.94 -13.41
N HIS A 276 3.53 -6.67 -13.47
CA HIS A 276 4.32 -6.58 -14.71
C HIS A 276 5.65 -7.35 -14.64
#